data_AF-A0A061N7M1-F1
#
_entry.id   AF-A0A061N7M1-F1
#
_cell.length_a   1.000
_cell.length_b   1.000
_cell.length_c   1.000
_cell.angle_alpha   90.00
_cell.angle_beta   90.00
_cell.angle_gamma   90.00
#
_symmetry.space_group_name_H-M   'P 1'
#
loop_
_entity.id
_entity.type
_entity.pdbx_description
1 polymer ?
#
loop_
_entity_poly.entity_id
_entity_poly.type
_entity_poly.pdbx_seq_one_letter_code
_entity_poly.pdbx_strand_id
1 'polypeptide(L)'
;MTKPTVTVTPRQSYIDEDVTIIISGCDPGEEVSLYSYVTDDENEPFMSKATFITDTKGQVLTSKVAPISGNYSEVDVNGIFWSMSHETKKHGHYFTKTTAKELMITIKLEIDNEVVDEVLIERYFDKGEVTRTDVNQDGTVGTLYQPIHEGNYQNIILLAGSDGGRLEHSAALLASKGFNVLDLSYFNQSGVPKDLENIPLEYFKSSIELLKKITGNHGKVTLVGYSRGAELALLLASEYDEFNAVVAGAPSAYITSGLRNSIYAPINSWTINGEAKPYLKFRYRPSTMLYFISKWLTKKASIL
;
A
#
# COMPACT_ATOMS: atom_id res chain seq x y z
N MET A 1 23.01 -38.04 -4.13
CA MET A 1 22.91 -36.59 -3.85
C MET A 1 21.47 -36.32 -3.44
N THR A 2 21.25 -35.51 -2.41
CA THR A 2 19.91 -35.00 -2.07
C THR A 2 19.42 -34.10 -3.20
N LYS A 3 18.12 -34.12 -3.50
CA LYS A 3 17.54 -33.21 -4.50
C LYS A 3 17.66 -31.77 -3.99
N PRO A 4 18.14 -30.80 -4.79
CA PRO A 4 18.04 -29.38 -4.46
C PRO A 4 16.60 -28.96 -4.20
N THR A 5 16.40 -28.16 -3.15
CA THR A 5 15.07 -27.73 -2.70
C THR A 5 15.09 -26.30 -2.17
N VAL A 6 13.95 -25.61 -2.30
CA VAL A 6 13.68 -24.32 -1.65
C VAL A 6 12.58 -24.50 -0.60
N THR A 7 12.90 -24.14 0.64
CA THR A 7 11.96 -24.16 1.76
C THR A 7 11.65 -22.74 2.20
N VAL A 8 10.36 -22.42 2.32
CA VAL A 8 9.88 -21.13 2.84
C VAL A 8 9.01 -21.38 4.05
N THR A 9 9.29 -20.69 5.16
CA THR A 9 8.56 -20.85 6.42
C THR A 9 8.30 -19.50 7.09
N PRO A 10 7.04 -19.18 7.46
CA PRO A 10 5.82 -19.94 7.15
C PRO A 10 5.45 -19.86 5.64
N ARG A 11 4.61 -20.78 5.16
CA ARG A 11 4.04 -20.70 3.80
C ARG A 11 2.82 -19.79 3.71
N GLN A 12 2.16 -19.54 4.83
CA GLN A 12 1.03 -18.62 4.96
C GLN A 12 1.38 -17.60 6.03
N SER A 13 1.33 -16.32 5.68
CA SER A 13 1.78 -15.21 6.54
C SER A 13 1.02 -13.95 6.19
N TYR A 14 0.94 -12.99 7.10
CA TYR A 14 0.53 -11.65 6.71
C TYR A 14 1.59 -11.02 5.80
N ILE A 15 1.18 -10.07 4.98
CA ILE A 15 2.07 -9.35 4.07
C ILE A 15 3.21 -8.61 4.80
N ASP A 16 3.02 -8.26 6.07
CA ASP A 16 3.95 -7.53 6.92
C ASP A 16 4.85 -8.44 7.80
N GLU A 17 4.75 -9.77 7.69
CA GLU A 17 5.56 -10.72 8.47
C GLU A 17 6.75 -11.24 7.68
N ASP A 18 7.91 -11.42 8.31
CA ASP A 18 9.06 -12.03 7.64
C ASP A 18 8.83 -13.53 7.32
N VAL A 19 9.42 -14.01 6.22
CA VAL A 19 9.48 -15.44 5.89
C VAL A 19 10.91 -15.90 5.74
N THR A 20 11.25 -17.03 6.35
CA THR A 20 12.58 -17.62 6.20
C THR A 20 12.65 -18.42 4.91
N ILE A 21 13.64 -18.10 4.05
CA ILE A 21 13.90 -18.82 2.79
C ILE A 21 15.25 -19.55 2.90
N ILE A 22 15.22 -20.87 2.69
CA ILE A 22 16.40 -21.73 2.74
C ILE A 22 16.48 -22.55 1.46
N ILE A 23 17.65 -22.52 0.82
CA ILE A 23 18.02 -23.44 -0.26
C ILE A 23 18.87 -24.55 0.35
N SER A 24 18.62 -25.81 -0.01
CA SER A 24 19.35 -26.96 0.52
C SER A 24 19.42 -28.09 -0.48
N GLY A 25 20.41 -28.97 -0.31
CA GLY A 25 20.61 -30.15 -1.15
C GLY A 25 21.37 -29.87 -2.44
N CYS A 26 22.01 -28.71 -2.54
CA CYS A 26 22.90 -28.30 -3.63
C CYS A 26 24.32 -28.85 -3.42
N ASP A 27 25.15 -28.77 -4.46
CA ASP A 27 26.58 -29.01 -4.33
C ASP A 27 27.28 -27.82 -3.63
N PRO A 28 28.35 -28.02 -2.85
CA PRO A 28 29.07 -26.91 -2.23
C PRO A 28 29.72 -25.96 -3.25
N GLY A 29 29.49 -24.65 -3.10
CA GLY A 29 30.01 -23.64 -4.03
C GLY A 29 29.25 -23.53 -5.35
N GLU A 30 28.10 -24.19 -5.46
CA GLU A 30 27.20 -24.14 -6.63
C GLU A 30 26.49 -22.79 -6.72
N GLU A 31 26.34 -22.30 -7.95
CA GLU A 31 25.55 -21.10 -8.24
C GLU A 31 24.07 -21.47 -8.38
N VAL A 32 23.23 -20.81 -7.59
CA VAL A 32 21.79 -21.08 -7.54
C VAL A 32 21.01 -19.78 -7.66
N SER A 33 19.90 -19.78 -8.39
CA SER A 33 19.05 -18.60 -8.58
C SER A 33 17.66 -18.81 -7.99
N LEU A 34 17.19 -17.86 -7.19
CA LEU A 34 15.80 -17.74 -6.80
C LEU A 34 15.09 -16.75 -7.71
N TYR A 35 13.92 -17.14 -8.18
CA TYR A 35 12.97 -16.25 -8.83
C TYR A 35 11.70 -16.16 -7.99
N SER A 36 11.13 -14.98 -7.88
CA SER A 36 9.81 -14.80 -7.26
C SER A 36 8.86 -14.15 -8.25
N TYR A 37 7.63 -14.66 -8.32
CA TYR A 37 6.60 -14.25 -9.27
C TYR A 37 5.28 -13.98 -8.57
N VAL A 38 4.60 -12.92 -8.99
CA VAL A 38 3.26 -12.56 -8.51
C VAL A 38 2.51 -11.77 -9.59
N THR A 39 1.19 -11.82 -9.57
CA THR A 39 0.34 -10.91 -10.35
C THR A 39 -0.35 -9.92 -9.43
N ASP A 40 -0.46 -8.68 -9.85
CA ASP A 40 -1.19 -7.66 -9.11
C ASP A 40 -2.72 -7.73 -9.34
N ASP A 41 -3.48 -6.80 -8.77
CA ASP A 41 -4.96 -6.80 -8.89
C ASP A 41 -5.45 -6.46 -10.32
N GLU A 42 -4.57 -5.98 -11.21
CA GLU A 42 -4.84 -5.75 -12.64
C GLU A 42 -4.41 -6.95 -13.52
N ASN A 43 -3.91 -8.04 -12.90
CA ASN A 43 -3.34 -9.22 -13.55
C ASN A 43 -2.04 -8.94 -14.32
N GLU A 44 -1.30 -7.89 -13.95
CA GLU A 44 0.01 -7.61 -14.53
C GLU A 44 1.11 -8.40 -13.80
N PRO A 45 2.07 -9.01 -14.52
CA PRO A 45 3.08 -9.88 -13.92
C PRO A 45 4.27 -9.10 -13.37
N PHE A 46 4.66 -9.42 -12.14
CA PHE A 46 5.83 -8.89 -11.46
C PHE A 46 6.77 -10.03 -11.06
N MET A 47 8.07 -9.80 -11.22
CA MET A 47 9.08 -10.76 -10.83
C MET A 47 10.37 -10.12 -10.32
N SER A 48 11.13 -10.91 -9.56
CA SER A 48 12.50 -10.61 -9.14
C SER A 48 13.37 -11.85 -9.28
N LYS A 49 14.68 -11.65 -9.40
CA LYS A 49 15.72 -12.67 -9.39
C LYS A 49 16.77 -12.34 -8.34
N ALA A 50 17.29 -13.35 -7.66
CA ALA A 50 18.47 -13.25 -6.81
C ALA A 50 19.32 -14.52 -6.92
N THR A 51 20.60 -14.36 -7.25
CA THR A 51 21.55 -15.46 -7.45
C THR A 51 22.52 -15.51 -6.28
N PHE A 52 22.82 -16.71 -5.79
CA PHE A 52 23.66 -16.97 -4.63
C PHE A 52 24.70 -18.05 -4.93
N ILE A 53 25.72 -18.13 -4.08
CA ILE A 53 26.64 -19.26 -4.03
C ILE A 53 26.36 -20.05 -2.75
N THR A 54 26.21 -21.37 -2.87
CA THR A 54 25.96 -22.25 -1.72
C THR A 54 27.19 -22.34 -0.82
N ASP A 55 26.95 -22.53 0.48
CA ASP A 55 28.01 -22.72 1.46
C ASP A 55 28.69 -24.10 1.35
N THR A 56 29.65 -24.38 2.25
CA THR A 56 30.35 -25.67 2.29
C THR A 56 29.45 -26.89 2.53
N LYS A 57 28.18 -26.68 2.91
CA LYS A 57 27.17 -27.71 3.11
C LYS A 57 26.15 -27.76 1.97
N GLY A 58 26.32 -26.96 0.92
CA GLY A 58 25.36 -26.90 -0.19
C GLY A 58 24.07 -26.18 0.20
N GLN A 59 24.15 -25.14 1.05
CA GLN A 59 22.99 -24.40 1.54
C GLN A 59 23.10 -22.89 1.32
N VAL A 60 21.95 -22.23 1.22
CA VAL A 60 21.82 -20.77 1.28
C VAL A 60 20.72 -20.43 2.27
N LEU A 61 21.02 -19.56 3.22
CA LEU A 61 20.02 -18.92 4.07
C LEU A 61 19.99 -17.44 3.71
N THR A 62 18.92 -17.00 3.04
CA THR A 62 18.85 -15.65 2.44
C THR A 62 18.92 -14.53 3.48
N SER A 63 18.53 -14.80 4.72
CA SER A 63 18.65 -13.85 5.84
C SER A 63 20.07 -13.64 6.35
N LYS A 64 21.07 -14.38 5.83
CA LYS A 64 22.48 -14.28 6.25
C LYS A 64 23.45 -13.99 5.12
N VAL A 65 23.03 -14.15 3.87
CA VAL A 65 23.91 -14.07 2.70
C VAL A 65 23.26 -13.17 1.67
N ALA A 66 24.01 -12.18 1.19
CA ALA A 66 23.58 -11.31 0.12
C ALA A 66 23.69 -12.04 -1.23
N PRO A 67 22.80 -11.77 -2.19
CA PRO A 67 22.94 -12.32 -3.53
C PRO A 67 24.20 -11.76 -4.22
N ILE A 68 24.84 -12.58 -5.05
CA ILE A 68 25.96 -12.18 -5.89
C ILE A 68 25.52 -11.38 -7.14
N SER A 69 24.25 -11.56 -7.55
CA SER A 69 23.61 -10.76 -8.59
C SER A 69 22.08 -10.85 -8.49
N GLY A 70 21.36 -9.90 -9.08
CA GLY A 70 19.89 -9.90 -9.07
C GLY A 70 19.27 -8.51 -8.94
N ASN A 71 18.02 -8.48 -8.50
CA ASN A 71 17.22 -7.27 -8.30
C ASN A 71 17.55 -6.51 -7.00
N TYR A 72 18.30 -7.12 -6.08
CA TYR A 72 18.83 -6.49 -4.86
C TYR A 72 20.24 -7.00 -4.57
N SER A 73 20.98 -6.31 -3.69
CA SER A 73 22.40 -6.58 -3.41
C SER A 73 22.75 -6.75 -1.93
N GLU A 74 21.81 -6.50 -1.02
CA GLU A 74 22.04 -6.53 0.43
C GLU A 74 21.55 -7.83 1.07
N VAL A 75 21.98 -8.12 2.30
CA VAL A 75 21.41 -9.21 3.11
C VAL A 75 20.01 -8.79 3.56
N ASP A 76 18.98 -9.29 2.90
CA ASP A 76 17.59 -8.97 3.20
C ASP A 76 16.68 -10.18 2.98
N VAL A 77 15.99 -10.59 4.04
CA VAL A 77 15.04 -11.72 4.03
C VAL A 77 13.87 -11.49 3.08
N ASN A 78 13.47 -10.23 2.88
CA ASN A 78 12.38 -9.83 2.00
C ASN A 78 12.87 -9.21 0.69
N GLY A 79 14.18 -9.22 0.44
CA GLY A 79 14.81 -8.68 -0.77
C GLY A 79 14.13 -9.14 -2.06
N ILE A 80 13.81 -10.43 -2.13
CA ILE A 80 13.15 -11.03 -3.29
C ILE A 80 11.70 -10.55 -3.49
N PHE A 81 11.03 -10.01 -2.48
CA PHE A 81 9.65 -9.51 -2.60
C PHE A 81 9.60 -8.03 -2.98
N TRP A 82 10.28 -7.15 -2.23
CA TRP A 82 10.20 -5.71 -2.49
C TRP A 82 10.93 -5.27 -3.77
N SER A 83 11.90 -6.06 -4.23
CA SER A 83 12.68 -5.77 -5.44
C SER A 83 12.02 -6.23 -6.75
N MET A 84 10.80 -6.77 -6.66
CA MET A 84 10.02 -7.14 -7.83
C MET A 84 9.80 -5.96 -8.76
N SER A 85 9.90 -6.24 -10.06
CA SER A 85 9.62 -5.30 -11.12
C SER A 85 8.71 -5.96 -12.14
N HIS A 86 7.99 -5.15 -12.92
CA HIS A 86 7.16 -5.69 -13.98
C HIS A 86 8.02 -6.54 -14.93
N GLU A 87 7.57 -7.75 -15.26
CA GLU A 87 8.36 -8.77 -15.97
C GLU A 87 8.88 -8.29 -17.33
N THR A 88 8.01 -7.66 -18.15
CA THR A 88 8.37 -7.23 -19.51
C THR A 88 8.59 -5.73 -19.66
N LYS A 89 8.01 -4.90 -18.78
CA LYS A 89 7.99 -3.44 -18.94
C LYS A 89 9.00 -2.78 -18.00
N LYS A 90 9.97 -2.08 -18.58
CA LYS A 90 11.08 -1.49 -17.81
C LYS A 90 10.74 -0.23 -17.00
N HIS A 91 9.65 0.48 -17.32
CA HIS A 91 9.29 1.75 -16.67
C HIS A 91 7.78 1.96 -16.59
N GLY A 92 7.35 2.69 -15.57
CA GLY A 92 6.01 3.30 -15.50
C GLY A 92 4.88 2.35 -15.11
N HIS A 93 5.21 1.17 -14.59
CA HIS A 93 4.24 0.20 -14.09
C HIS A 93 4.49 -0.04 -12.61
N TYR A 94 3.59 0.51 -11.78
CA TYR A 94 3.55 0.28 -10.34
C TYR A 94 2.72 -0.98 -10.06
N PHE A 95 3.02 -1.65 -8.95
CA PHE A 95 2.23 -2.78 -8.49
C PHE A 95 0.87 -2.29 -8.00
N THR A 96 -0.22 -2.72 -8.63
CA THR A 96 -1.57 -2.29 -8.26
C THR A 96 -2.19 -3.21 -7.21
N LYS A 97 -2.43 -2.69 -6.00
CA LYS A 97 -3.18 -3.38 -4.94
C LYS A 97 -4.35 -2.54 -4.45
N THR A 98 -5.57 -2.91 -4.84
CA THR A 98 -6.81 -2.18 -4.50
C THR A 98 -7.75 -2.99 -3.60
N THR A 99 -7.58 -4.30 -3.52
CA THR A 99 -8.41 -5.23 -2.74
C THR A 99 -7.63 -5.83 -1.57
N ALA A 100 -8.31 -6.42 -0.58
CA ALA A 100 -7.65 -7.16 0.51
C ALA A 100 -7.32 -8.62 0.16
N LYS A 101 -7.54 -9.04 -1.10
CA LYS A 101 -7.21 -10.38 -1.57
C LYS A 101 -5.73 -10.68 -1.35
N GLU A 102 -5.45 -11.88 -0.85
CA GLU A 102 -4.11 -12.40 -0.64
C GLU A 102 -3.27 -12.40 -1.92
N LEU A 103 -1.97 -12.23 -1.76
CA LEU A 103 -1.01 -12.40 -2.85
C LEU A 103 -0.52 -13.85 -2.85
N MET A 104 -0.67 -14.50 -4.01
CA MET A 104 -0.13 -15.81 -4.29
C MET A 104 1.25 -15.62 -4.94
N ILE A 105 2.32 -15.93 -4.22
CA ILE A 105 3.70 -15.71 -4.68
C ILE A 105 4.36 -17.06 -4.95
N THR A 106 4.76 -17.28 -6.20
CA THR A 106 5.53 -18.47 -6.58
C THR A 106 7.01 -18.16 -6.47
N ILE A 107 7.75 -18.98 -5.71
CA ILE A 107 9.21 -18.94 -5.62
C ILE A 107 9.78 -20.18 -6.31
N LYS A 108 10.66 -19.97 -7.29
CA LYS A 108 11.33 -21.03 -8.06
C LYS A 108 12.82 -21.04 -7.75
N LEU A 109 13.36 -22.23 -7.57
CA LEU A 109 14.79 -22.48 -7.51
C LEU A 109 15.27 -22.96 -8.88
N GLU A 110 16.26 -22.26 -9.43
CA GLU A 110 16.88 -22.56 -10.71
C GLU A 110 18.37 -22.86 -10.53
N ILE A 111 18.84 -23.92 -11.18
CA ILE A 111 20.24 -24.35 -11.25
C ILE A 111 20.51 -24.71 -12.72
N ASP A 112 21.63 -24.23 -13.28
CA ASP A 112 22.00 -24.46 -14.69
C ASP A 112 20.90 -24.09 -15.71
N ASN A 113 20.09 -23.07 -15.40
CA ASN A 113 18.92 -22.62 -16.17
C ASN A 113 17.75 -23.62 -16.20
N GLU A 114 17.72 -24.60 -15.31
CA GLU A 114 16.59 -25.49 -15.11
C GLU A 114 15.92 -25.23 -13.76
N VAL A 115 14.58 -25.15 -13.75
CA VAL A 115 13.81 -25.07 -12.51
C VAL A 115 13.81 -26.45 -11.84
N VAL A 116 14.47 -26.55 -10.69
CA VAL A 116 14.65 -27.81 -9.96
C VAL A 116 13.67 -27.98 -8.81
N ASP A 117 13.14 -26.88 -8.29
CA ASP A 117 12.12 -26.87 -7.23
C ASP A 117 11.27 -25.60 -7.26
N GLU A 118 10.05 -25.69 -6.71
CA GLU A 118 9.09 -24.59 -6.66
C GLU A 118 8.25 -24.65 -5.38
N VAL A 119 7.96 -23.49 -4.81
CA VAL A 119 7.06 -23.34 -3.67
C VAL A 119 6.12 -22.16 -3.89
N LEU A 120 4.83 -22.39 -3.64
CA LEU A 120 3.81 -21.37 -3.58
C LEU A 120 3.66 -20.91 -2.12
N ILE A 121 3.67 -19.60 -1.90
CA ILE A 121 3.37 -18.98 -0.61
C ILE A 121 2.20 -18.01 -0.73
N GLU A 122 1.54 -17.78 0.40
CA GLU A 122 0.34 -16.97 0.50
C GLU A 122 0.57 -15.84 1.49
N ARG A 123 0.37 -14.60 1.03
CA ARG A 123 0.60 -13.38 1.78
C ARG A 123 -0.73 -12.64 1.97
N TYR A 124 -1.21 -12.62 3.20
CA TYR A 124 -2.55 -12.17 3.56
C TYR A 124 -2.56 -10.71 4.04
N PHE A 125 -3.64 -9.99 3.74
CA PHE A 125 -3.99 -8.75 4.43
C PHE A 125 -5.02 -9.01 5.54
N ASP A 126 -5.87 -10.03 5.33
CA ASP A 126 -6.81 -10.56 6.31
C ASP A 126 -6.86 -12.09 6.16
N LYS A 127 -6.83 -12.82 7.29
CA LYS A 127 -6.91 -14.29 7.34
C LYS A 127 -8.32 -14.79 7.71
N GLY A 128 -9.34 -13.97 7.49
CA GLY A 128 -10.73 -14.24 7.87
C GLY A 128 -11.09 -13.77 9.28
N GLU A 129 -10.34 -12.81 9.80
CA GLU A 129 -10.50 -12.25 11.15
C GLU A 129 -11.09 -10.83 11.13
N VAL A 130 -11.50 -10.35 9.95
CA VAL A 130 -12.02 -9.00 9.76
C VAL A 130 -13.42 -9.02 9.13
N THR A 131 -14.35 -8.26 9.72
CA THR A 131 -15.64 -7.93 9.10
C THR A 131 -15.52 -6.67 8.28
N ARG A 132 -16.09 -6.67 7.06
CA ARG A 132 -16.19 -5.52 6.17
C ARG A 132 -17.64 -5.05 6.07
N THR A 133 -17.92 -3.79 6.36
CA THR A 133 -19.27 -3.20 6.29
C THR A 133 -19.22 -1.88 5.53
N ASP A 134 -19.95 -1.78 4.43
CA ASP A 134 -20.09 -0.51 3.70
C ASP A 134 -20.91 0.47 4.56
N VAL A 135 -20.41 1.70 4.70
CA VAL A 135 -21.05 2.77 5.47
C VAL A 135 -21.62 3.77 4.50
N ASN A 136 -22.95 3.98 4.57
CA ASN A 136 -23.66 5.04 3.87
C ASN A 136 -24.79 5.54 4.79
N GLN A 137 -24.39 6.31 5.81
CA GLN A 137 -25.26 6.75 6.89
C GLN A 137 -24.89 8.15 7.34
N ASP A 138 -25.88 8.99 7.67
CA ASP A 138 -25.69 10.33 8.22
C ASP A 138 -24.73 11.20 7.37
N GLY A 139 -24.81 11.01 6.04
CA GLY A 139 -23.95 11.68 5.06
C GLY A 139 -22.54 11.10 4.92
N THR A 140 -22.11 10.19 5.81
CA THR A 140 -20.81 9.52 5.77
C THR A 140 -20.82 8.39 4.75
N VAL A 141 -19.81 8.37 3.88
CA VAL A 141 -19.58 7.29 2.91
C VAL A 141 -18.19 6.71 3.10
N GLY A 142 -18.12 5.39 3.23
CA GLY A 142 -16.84 4.69 3.36
C GLY A 142 -17.05 3.21 3.61
N THR A 143 -16.04 2.56 4.17
CA THR A 143 -16.16 1.16 4.61
C THR A 143 -15.44 0.94 5.90
N LEU A 144 -16.16 0.32 6.83
CA LEU A 144 -15.69 -0.02 8.14
C LEU A 144 -15.15 -1.45 8.13
N TYR A 145 -13.91 -1.61 8.58
CA TYR A 145 -13.23 -2.86 8.80
C TYR A 145 -13.04 -3.03 10.32
N GLN A 146 -13.47 -4.16 10.87
CA GLN A 146 -13.38 -4.42 12.32
C GLN A 146 -12.92 -5.85 12.57
N PRO A 147 -12.20 -6.11 13.67
CA PRO A 147 -11.97 -7.47 14.14
C PRO A 147 -13.30 -8.21 14.33
N ILE A 148 -13.34 -9.51 13.99
CA ILE A 148 -14.54 -10.35 14.18
C ILE A 148 -14.90 -10.58 15.65
N HIS A 149 -13.90 -10.46 16.54
CA HIS A 149 -14.08 -10.65 17.97
C HIS A 149 -14.43 -9.33 18.63
N GLU A 150 -15.31 -9.36 19.63
CA GLU A 150 -15.65 -8.15 20.38
C GLU A 150 -14.43 -7.63 21.16
N GLY A 151 -14.26 -6.31 21.17
CA GLY A 151 -13.19 -5.66 21.89
C GLY A 151 -13.30 -4.14 21.83
N ASN A 152 -12.63 -3.46 22.77
CA ASN A 152 -12.52 -2.00 22.73
C ASN A 152 -11.31 -1.59 21.87
N TYR A 153 -11.48 -1.71 20.56
CA TYR A 153 -10.42 -1.39 19.60
C TYR A 153 -10.34 0.11 19.32
N GLN A 154 -9.12 0.59 19.10
CA GLN A 154 -8.86 1.98 18.76
C GLN A 154 -9.39 2.29 17.36
N ASN A 155 -10.01 3.46 17.21
CA ASN A 155 -10.57 3.93 15.94
C ASN A 155 -9.51 4.59 15.07
N ILE A 156 -9.47 4.22 13.78
CA ILE A 156 -8.62 4.78 12.73
C ILE A 156 -9.50 5.30 11.59
N ILE A 157 -9.18 6.49 11.09
CA ILE A 157 -9.66 7.00 9.80
C ILE A 157 -8.54 6.88 8.77
N LEU A 158 -8.78 6.15 7.69
CA LEU A 158 -7.89 6.07 6.52
C LEU A 158 -8.33 7.08 5.45
N LEU A 159 -7.36 7.81 4.91
CA LEU A 159 -7.56 8.85 3.90
C LEU A 159 -6.69 8.58 2.66
N ALA A 160 -7.35 8.24 1.55
CA ALA A 160 -6.72 7.98 0.25
C ALA A 160 -6.05 9.22 -0.37
N GLY A 161 -5.27 9.01 -1.45
CA GLY A 161 -4.56 10.06 -2.17
C GLY A 161 -5.40 10.77 -3.26
N SER A 162 -4.72 11.34 -4.26
CA SER A 162 -5.34 12.08 -5.38
C SER A 162 -6.11 11.20 -6.33
N ASP A 163 -5.76 9.92 -6.38
CA ASP A 163 -6.45 8.94 -7.22
C ASP A 163 -7.85 8.65 -6.66
N GLY A 164 -8.12 9.06 -5.42
CA GLY A 164 -9.30 8.66 -4.67
C GLY A 164 -9.25 7.16 -4.42
N GLY A 165 -10.41 6.52 -4.46
CA GLY A 165 -10.51 5.07 -4.28
C GLY A 165 -10.39 4.61 -2.83
N ARG A 166 -10.34 3.29 -2.67
CA ARG A 166 -10.43 2.59 -1.39
C ARG A 166 -9.08 1.97 -1.05
N LEU A 167 -8.66 2.08 0.20
CA LEU A 167 -7.42 1.51 0.73
C LEU A 167 -7.69 0.15 1.39
N GLU A 168 -8.45 -0.72 0.72
CA GLU A 168 -9.01 -1.94 1.32
C GLU A 168 -7.94 -2.87 1.91
N HIS A 169 -6.82 -3.09 1.21
CA HIS A 169 -5.72 -3.92 1.71
C HIS A 169 -5.13 -3.37 3.02
N SER A 170 -4.95 -2.05 3.11
CA SER A 170 -4.42 -1.39 4.30
C SER A 170 -5.43 -1.42 5.44
N ALA A 171 -6.72 -1.20 5.12
CA ALA A 171 -7.80 -1.21 6.10
C ALA A 171 -7.99 -2.61 6.71
N ALA A 172 -8.00 -3.65 5.88
CA ALA A 172 -8.09 -5.04 6.32
C ALA A 172 -6.87 -5.43 7.16
N LEU A 173 -5.66 -5.08 6.74
CA LEU A 173 -4.44 -5.37 7.51
C LEU A 173 -4.49 -4.71 8.88
N LEU A 174 -4.78 -3.41 8.96
CA LEU A 174 -4.89 -2.72 10.24
C LEU A 174 -5.99 -3.32 11.12
N ALA A 175 -7.16 -3.65 10.56
CA ALA A 175 -8.22 -4.31 11.32
C ALA A 175 -7.78 -5.68 11.87
N SER A 176 -7.02 -6.47 11.10
CA SER A 176 -6.45 -7.74 11.57
C SER A 176 -5.48 -7.57 12.74
N LYS A 177 -4.92 -6.36 12.96
CA LYS A 177 -4.06 -6.03 14.10
C LYS A 177 -4.81 -5.42 15.29
N GLY A 178 -6.15 -5.45 15.29
CA GLY A 178 -6.96 -5.00 16.42
C GLY A 178 -7.34 -3.52 16.39
N PHE A 179 -7.68 -2.98 15.22
CA PHE A 179 -8.17 -1.62 15.06
C PHE A 179 -9.56 -1.60 14.40
N ASN A 180 -10.42 -0.66 14.79
CA ASN A 180 -11.59 -0.32 13.98
C ASN A 180 -11.15 0.69 12.92
N VAL A 181 -11.30 0.36 11.65
CA VAL A 181 -10.73 1.16 10.56
C VAL A 181 -11.82 1.59 9.60
N LEU A 182 -12.08 2.90 9.53
CA LEU A 182 -12.95 3.49 8.52
C LEU A 182 -12.10 3.98 7.35
N ASP A 183 -12.14 3.26 6.24
CA ASP A 183 -11.68 3.73 4.93
C ASP A 183 -12.69 4.75 4.39
N LEU A 184 -12.39 6.03 4.62
CA LEU A 184 -13.35 7.11 4.43
C LEU A 184 -13.27 7.65 3.00
N SER A 185 -14.38 7.52 2.27
CA SER A 185 -14.53 8.15 0.96
C SER A 185 -14.85 9.63 1.14
N TYR A 186 -14.21 10.51 0.37
CA TYR A 186 -14.48 11.96 0.44
C TYR A 186 -14.54 12.66 -0.92
N PHE A 187 -14.13 11.99 -2.00
CA PHE A 187 -14.36 12.39 -3.39
C PHE A 187 -14.13 11.19 -4.34
N ASN A 188 -14.48 11.35 -5.62
CA ASN A 188 -14.24 10.40 -6.71
C ASN A 188 -14.77 8.97 -6.42
N GLN A 189 -15.87 8.87 -5.67
CA GLN A 189 -16.59 7.63 -5.38
C GLN A 189 -18.11 7.90 -5.35
N SER A 190 -18.93 6.85 -5.44
CA SER A 190 -20.39 6.99 -5.33
C SER A 190 -20.77 7.50 -3.95
N GLY A 191 -21.70 8.47 -3.89
CA GLY A 191 -22.19 9.05 -2.63
C GLY A 191 -21.39 10.25 -2.10
N VAL A 192 -20.23 10.56 -2.69
CA VAL A 192 -19.41 11.73 -2.38
C VAL A 192 -19.21 12.58 -3.65
N PRO A 193 -18.71 13.83 -3.53
CA PRO A 193 -18.43 14.66 -4.71
C PRO A 193 -17.53 13.95 -5.73
N LYS A 194 -17.79 14.19 -7.02
CA LYS A 194 -16.96 13.62 -8.10
C LYS A 194 -15.52 14.15 -8.03
N ASP A 195 -15.39 15.44 -7.79
CA ASP A 195 -14.14 16.20 -7.83
C ASP A 195 -13.70 16.58 -6.42
N LEU A 196 -12.39 16.81 -6.22
CA LEU A 196 -11.87 17.36 -4.97
C LEU A 196 -12.02 18.88 -5.04
N GLU A 197 -13.22 19.36 -4.77
CA GLU A 197 -13.60 20.78 -4.86
C GLU A 197 -14.52 21.17 -3.70
N ASN A 198 -14.11 22.18 -2.93
CA ASN A 198 -14.84 22.72 -1.78
C ASN A 198 -15.32 21.65 -0.76
N ILE A 199 -14.50 20.63 -0.48
CA ILE A 199 -14.85 19.56 0.46
C ILE A 199 -14.84 20.14 1.89
N PRO A 200 -15.96 20.09 2.63
CA PRO A 200 -16.05 20.66 3.97
C PRO A 200 -15.30 19.82 5.00
N LEU A 201 -14.49 20.44 5.85
CA LEU A 201 -13.79 19.74 6.93
C LEU A 201 -14.77 19.15 7.96
N GLU A 202 -15.97 19.72 8.07
CA GLU A 202 -17.06 19.24 8.92
C GLU A 202 -17.57 17.84 8.51
N TYR A 203 -17.38 17.45 7.24
CA TYR A 203 -17.67 16.09 6.78
C TYR A 203 -16.87 15.07 7.58
N PHE A 204 -15.56 15.28 7.69
CA PHE A 204 -14.66 14.38 8.41
C PHE A 204 -14.97 14.33 9.90
N LYS A 205 -15.28 15.49 10.51
CA LYS A 205 -15.68 15.56 11.91
C LYS A 205 -16.96 14.74 12.16
N SER A 206 -17.96 14.87 11.29
CA SER A 206 -19.22 14.13 11.40
C SER A 206 -19.01 12.62 11.21
N SER A 207 -18.14 12.23 10.27
CA SER A 207 -17.76 10.82 10.04
C SER A 207 -17.03 10.21 11.24
N ILE A 208 -16.19 10.98 11.93
CA ILE A 208 -15.53 10.55 13.17
C ILE A 208 -16.56 10.30 14.28
N GLU A 209 -17.53 11.21 14.46
CA GLU A 209 -18.58 11.03 15.45
C GLU A 209 -19.47 9.82 15.14
N LEU A 210 -19.79 9.59 13.85
CA LEU A 210 -20.49 8.38 13.43
C LEU A 210 -19.65 7.12 13.74
N LEU A 211 -18.36 7.12 13.45
CA LEU A 211 -17.48 5.98 13.74
C LEU A 211 -17.45 5.67 15.25
N LYS A 212 -17.30 6.69 16.09
CA LYS A 212 -17.35 6.53 17.56
C LYS A 212 -18.67 5.92 18.01
N LYS A 213 -19.79 6.35 17.42
CA LYS A 213 -21.13 5.80 17.70
C LYS A 213 -21.27 4.34 17.26
N ILE A 214 -20.82 3.98 16.06
CA ILE A 214 -20.89 2.60 15.55
C ILE A 214 -20.05 1.65 16.41
N THR A 215 -18.84 2.08 16.77
CA THR A 215 -17.87 1.25 17.51
C THR A 215 -18.08 1.24 19.01
N GLY A 216 -18.83 2.21 19.56
CA GLY A 216 -18.93 2.44 21.00
C GLY A 216 -17.65 2.98 21.65
N ASN A 217 -16.58 3.20 20.88
CA ASN A 217 -15.34 3.79 21.37
C ASN A 217 -15.36 5.30 21.11
N HIS A 218 -15.55 6.09 22.17
CA HIS A 218 -15.62 7.55 22.12
C HIS A 218 -14.27 8.26 22.33
N GLY A 219 -13.16 7.52 22.36
CA GLY A 219 -11.83 8.10 22.46
C GLY A 219 -11.42 8.92 21.24
N LYS A 220 -10.33 9.67 21.37
CA LYS A 220 -9.67 10.32 20.21
C LYS A 220 -9.28 9.26 19.18
N VAL A 221 -9.30 9.61 17.90
CA VAL A 221 -9.04 8.69 16.78
C VAL A 221 -7.63 8.86 16.21
N THR A 222 -7.12 7.86 15.51
CA THR A 222 -5.88 7.98 14.74
C THR A 222 -6.22 8.37 13.31
N LEU A 223 -5.50 9.34 12.74
CA LEU A 223 -5.56 9.62 11.30
C LEU A 223 -4.39 8.97 10.58
N VAL A 224 -4.68 8.30 9.47
CA VAL A 224 -3.66 7.76 8.56
C VAL A 224 -3.99 8.23 7.16
N GLY A 225 -3.09 9.00 6.56
CA GLY A 225 -3.30 9.56 5.23
C GLY A 225 -2.07 9.37 4.33
N TYR A 226 -2.31 9.22 3.03
CA TYR A 226 -1.25 9.14 2.01
C TYR A 226 -1.40 10.23 0.95
N SER A 227 -0.32 10.90 0.57
CA SER A 227 -0.31 11.95 -0.46
C SER A 227 -1.34 13.06 -0.16
N ARG A 228 -2.43 13.16 -0.93
CA ARG A 228 -3.55 14.09 -0.65
C ARG A 228 -4.20 13.84 0.70
N GLY A 229 -4.41 12.58 1.05
CA GLY A 229 -4.95 12.20 2.35
C GLY A 229 -4.00 12.55 3.49
N ALA A 230 -2.69 12.58 3.24
CA ALA A 230 -1.70 12.99 4.24
C ALA A 230 -1.71 14.52 4.48
N GLU A 231 -1.82 15.33 3.42
CA GLU A 231 -2.08 16.77 3.54
C GLU A 231 -3.37 17.03 4.35
N LEU A 232 -4.45 16.32 3.99
CA LEU A 232 -5.73 16.41 4.68
C LEU A 232 -5.63 15.98 6.15
N ALA A 233 -4.90 14.92 6.47
CA ALA A 233 -4.71 14.45 7.83
C ALA A 233 -4.03 15.52 8.71
N LEU A 234 -2.99 16.17 8.19
CA LEU A 234 -2.32 17.28 8.88
C LEU A 234 -3.26 18.49 9.04
N LEU A 235 -4.05 18.81 8.01
CA LEU A 235 -5.03 19.90 8.07
C LEU A 235 -6.09 19.63 9.14
N LEU A 236 -6.71 18.47 9.15
CA LEU A 236 -7.72 18.09 10.16
C LEU A 236 -7.15 18.17 11.57
N ALA A 237 -5.93 17.67 11.78
CA ALA A 237 -5.27 17.72 13.08
C ALA A 237 -4.90 19.14 13.53
N SER A 238 -4.78 20.10 12.60
CA SER A 238 -4.56 21.50 12.94
C SER A 238 -5.85 22.26 13.29
N GLU A 239 -7.01 21.74 12.89
CA GLU A 239 -8.32 22.39 13.06
C GLU A 239 -9.16 21.77 14.19
N TYR A 240 -8.96 20.49 14.50
CA TYR A 240 -9.78 19.75 15.47
C TYR A 240 -8.95 19.00 16.51
N ASP A 241 -9.41 19.01 17.76
CA ASP A 241 -8.80 18.25 18.87
C ASP A 241 -9.39 16.83 19.02
N GLU A 242 -9.53 16.09 17.91
CA GLU A 242 -10.16 14.77 17.87
C GLU A 242 -9.14 13.62 17.78
N PHE A 243 -7.84 13.93 17.72
CA PHE A 243 -6.82 12.97 17.28
C PHE A 243 -5.77 12.67 18.34
N ASN A 244 -5.43 11.39 18.52
CA ASN A 244 -4.34 10.97 19.42
C ASN A 244 -3.01 10.78 18.67
N ALA A 245 -3.08 10.52 17.36
CA ALA A 245 -1.94 10.29 16.49
C ALA A 245 -2.30 10.62 15.03
N VAL A 246 -1.30 11.06 14.28
CA VAL A 246 -1.41 11.37 12.85
C VAL A 246 -0.23 10.73 12.13
N VAL A 247 -0.53 9.85 11.17
CA VAL A 247 0.45 9.22 10.28
C VAL A 247 0.27 9.81 8.89
N ALA A 248 1.26 10.57 8.44
CA ALA A 248 1.23 11.29 7.18
C ALA A 248 2.31 10.75 6.22
N GLY A 249 1.90 9.94 5.23
CA GLY A 249 2.78 9.38 4.21
C GLY A 249 2.87 10.28 2.98
N ALA A 250 4.07 10.70 2.59
CA ALA A 250 4.32 11.65 1.49
C ALA A 250 3.43 12.94 1.55
N PRO A 251 3.37 13.65 2.69
CA PRO A 251 2.48 14.80 2.83
C PRO A 251 2.97 16.05 2.11
N SER A 252 2.04 16.99 1.90
CA SER A 252 2.34 18.40 1.66
C SER A 252 2.19 19.18 2.97
N ALA A 253 3.13 20.09 3.24
CA ALA A 253 3.02 21.04 4.36
C ALA A 253 2.10 22.24 4.05
N TYR A 254 1.62 22.34 2.81
CA TYR A 254 0.75 23.42 2.35
C TYR A 254 -0.54 22.84 1.81
N ILE A 255 -1.66 23.53 2.02
CA ILE A 255 -2.88 23.23 1.28
C ILE A 255 -2.62 23.51 -0.18
N THR A 256 -2.91 22.56 -1.03
CA THR A 256 -2.75 22.69 -2.48
C THR A 256 -4.11 22.72 -3.17
N SER A 257 -4.13 23.11 -4.45
CA SER A 257 -5.38 23.33 -5.17
C SER A 257 -6.18 22.04 -5.39
N GLY A 258 -7.48 22.20 -5.64
CA GLY A 258 -8.39 21.08 -5.84
C GLY A 258 -8.13 20.30 -7.13
N LEU A 259 -8.86 19.20 -7.28
CA LEU A 259 -8.75 18.28 -8.42
C LEU A 259 -10.07 18.25 -9.17
N ARG A 260 -10.02 18.46 -10.50
CA ARG A 260 -11.15 18.25 -11.40
C ARG A 260 -10.81 17.21 -12.45
N ASN A 261 -11.61 16.16 -12.58
CA ASN A 261 -11.31 14.97 -13.37
C ASN A 261 -9.89 14.43 -13.09
N SER A 262 -9.55 14.32 -11.80
CA SER A 262 -8.24 13.86 -11.30
C SER A 262 -7.03 14.72 -11.70
N ILE A 263 -7.26 15.96 -12.15
CA ILE A 263 -6.20 16.91 -12.54
C ILE A 263 -6.26 18.13 -11.63
N TYR A 264 -5.09 18.59 -11.18
CA TYR A 264 -4.96 19.85 -10.43
C TYR A 264 -5.56 21.02 -11.18
N ALA A 265 -6.54 21.66 -10.55
CA ALA A 265 -7.23 22.84 -11.06
C ALA A 265 -7.10 23.99 -10.05
N PRO A 266 -7.09 25.26 -10.49
CA PRO A 266 -6.98 26.43 -9.61
C PRO A 266 -8.31 26.72 -8.89
N ILE A 267 -8.81 25.72 -8.17
CA ILE A 267 -10.05 25.71 -7.38
C ILE A 267 -9.72 25.36 -5.93
N ASN A 268 -10.63 25.66 -5.01
CA ASN A 268 -10.40 25.35 -3.59
C ASN A 268 -10.59 23.86 -3.34
N SER A 269 -9.68 23.27 -2.57
CA SER A 269 -9.80 21.88 -2.11
C SER A 269 -10.75 21.76 -0.93
N TRP A 270 -10.52 22.60 0.10
CA TRP A 270 -11.10 22.44 1.43
C TRP A 270 -11.85 23.69 1.86
N THR A 271 -12.97 23.51 2.57
CA THR A 271 -13.72 24.58 3.22
C THR A 271 -13.87 24.32 4.71
N ILE A 272 -13.98 25.39 5.50
CA ILE A 272 -14.37 25.33 6.91
C ILE A 272 -15.37 26.46 7.17
N ASN A 273 -16.47 26.16 7.85
CA ASN A 273 -17.59 27.07 8.07
C ASN A 273 -18.12 27.74 6.79
N GLY A 274 -18.06 27.02 5.66
CA GLY A 274 -18.45 27.54 4.35
C GLY A 274 -17.42 28.45 3.67
N GLU A 275 -16.30 28.76 4.32
CA GLU A 275 -15.22 29.58 3.78
C GLU A 275 -14.09 28.71 3.20
N ALA A 276 -13.54 29.11 2.06
CA ALA A 276 -12.44 28.39 1.43
C ALA A 276 -11.12 28.57 2.20
N LYS A 277 -10.42 27.46 2.47
CA LYS A 277 -9.07 27.54 3.01
C LYS A 277 -8.09 28.04 1.93
N PRO A 278 -7.18 28.97 2.26
CA PRO A 278 -6.15 29.41 1.32
C PRO A 278 -5.30 28.23 0.85
N TYR A 279 -5.06 28.14 -0.46
CA TYR A 279 -4.25 27.10 -1.07
C TYR A 279 -3.08 27.68 -1.88
N LEU A 280 -2.06 26.87 -2.08
CA LEU A 280 -0.89 27.18 -2.89
C LEU A 280 -1.29 27.32 -4.36
N LYS A 281 -1.11 28.51 -4.91
CA LYS A 281 -1.37 28.79 -6.32
C LYS A 281 -0.22 28.26 -7.17
N PHE A 282 -0.38 27.08 -7.77
CA PHE A 282 0.58 26.57 -8.73
C PHE A 282 0.60 27.46 -9.98
N ARG A 283 1.77 28.05 -10.27
CA ARG A 283 2.04 28.65 -11.58
C ARG A 283 2.72 27.61 -12.46
N TYR A 284 1.93 26.85 -13.23
CA TYR A 284 2.49 25.96 -14.24
C TYR A 284 3.10 26.81 -15.36
N ARG A 285 4.44 26.85 -15.44
CA ARG A 285 5.11 27.41 -16.61
C ARG A 285 4.80 26.50 -17.82
N PRO A 286 4.59 27.04 -19.03
CA PRO A 286 4.32 26.22 -20.21
C PRO A 286 5.33 25.09 -20.42
N SER A 287 6.61 25.34 -20.10
CA SER A 287 7.68 24.34 -20.15
C SER A 287 7.48 23.16 -19.18
N THR A 288 6.94 23.41 -17.98
CA THR A 288 6.62 22.37 -16.99
C THR A 288 5.45 21.51 -17.46
N MET A 289 4.45 22.12 -18.10
CA MET A 289 3.31 21.41 -18.67
C MET A 289 3.72 20.54 -19.87
N LEU A 290 4.55 21.08 -20.77
CA LEU A 290 5.18 20.32 -21.87
C LEU A 290 6.02 19.15 -21.36
N TYR A 291 6.78 19.35 -20.28
CA TYR A 291 7.55 18.29 -19.62
C TYR A 291 6.64 17.16 -19.07
N PHE A 292 5.58 17.49 -18.33
CA PHE A 292 4.65 16.48 -17.84
C PHE A 292 3.89 15.77 -18.98
N ILE A 293 3.48 16.48 -20.03
CA ILE A 293 2.83 15.88 -21.22
C ILE A 293 3.79 14.93 -21.93
N SER A 294 5.04 15.34 -22.17
CA SER A 294 6.04 14.48 -22.80
C SER A 294 6.39 13.24 -21.96
N LYS A 295 6.42 13.36 -20.62
CA LYS A 295 6.63 12.24 -19.69
C LYS A 295 5.43 11.29 -19.64
N TRP A 296 4.22 11.83 -19.62
CA TRP A 296 2.97 11.06 -19.67
C TRP A 296 2.85 10.28 -20.99
N LEU A 297 3.15 10.92 -22.13
CA LEU A 297 3.20 10.28 -23.44
C LEU A 297 4.29 9.20 -23.55
N THR A 298 5.40 9.35 -22.81
CA THR A 298 6.53 8.42 -22.86
C THR A 298 6.51 7.34 -21.77
N LYS A 299 5.50 7.34 -20.87
CA LYS A 299 5.43 6.47 -19.68
C LYS A 299 6.74 6.40 -18.87
N LYS A 300 7.58 7.45 -18.92
CA LYS A 300 8.82 7.51 -18.14
C LYS A 300 8.51 8.09 -16.77
N ALA A 301 8.91 7.40 -15.71
CA ALA A 301 8.76 7.88 -14.34
C ALA A 301 9.32 9.31 -14.18
N SER A 302 8.54 10.17 -13.55
CA SER A 302 9.01 11.44 -13.01
C SER A 302 9.73 11.15 -11.70
N ILE A 303 11.07 11.19 -11.73
CA ILE A 303 11.85 11.39 -10.51
C ILE A 303 11.61 12.85 -10.14
N LEU A 304 10.93 13.07 -9.01
CA LEU A 304 10.89 14.35 -8.31
C LEU A 304 12.18 14.47 -7.50
#